data_AF-A0A345ILM8-F1
#
_entry.id   AF-A0A345ILM8-F1
#
_cell.length_a   1.000
_cell.length_b   1.000
_cell.length_c   1.000
_cell.angle_alpha   90.00
_cell.angle_beta   90.00
_cell.angle_gamma   90.00
#
_symmetry.space_group_name_H-M   'P 1'
#
loop_
_entity.id
_entity.type
_entity.pdbx_description
1 polymer ?
#
loop_
_entity_poly.entity_id
_entity_poly.type
_entity_poly.pdbx_seq_one_letter_code
_entity_poly.pdbx_strand_id
1 'polypeptide(L)'
;MKKLYAVWGGDGSIEPGVYEGVWMDDLGPKVDGAGAQKKRVDTRDEGYDCLDQEGFGWTRQLLRKATLLHDRCWYCARPLNPESIGDDDSTELEHQVPRSSRWPYVDREENLVAACRRCNNGRYPGKGERDVQGFRQLLQQHFGARRIVFYGEVLRWLRAASPDLHLPAPLTPIHVTEVLSWYARSEGLKLHTWREGGSLQDYETGLLLLIPPDAPPYALGAPHRLPPAPDTASHDPR
;
A
#
# COMPACT_ATOMS: atom_id res chain seq x y z
N MET A 1 -1.82 5.96 29.88
CA MET A 1 -0.47 6.10 29.30
C MET A 1 -0.37 5.14 28.13
N LYS A 2 -0.01 5.64 26.95
CA LYS A 2 0.20 4.81 25.76
C LYS A 2 1.41 3.89 25.96
N LYS A 3 1.33 2.68 25.41
CA LYS A 3 2.39 1.66 25.46
C LYS A 3 2.51 1.00 24.08
N LEU A 4 3.68 0.45 23.79
CA LEU A 4 3.94 -0.29 22.56
C LEU A 4 3.64 -1.78 22.74
N TYR A 5 3.05 -2.36 21.70
CA TYR A 5 2.73 -3.78 21.63
C TYR A 5 3.10 -4.32 20.26
N ALA A 6 3.93 -5.37 20.23
CA ALA A 6 4.03 -6.25 19.08
C ALA A 6 2.78 -7.13 19.04
N VAL A 7 2.09 -7.18 17.90
CA VAL A 7 0.85 -7.94 17.70
C VAL A 7 1.00 -8.78 16.45
N TRP A 8 0.57 -10.05 16.49
CA TRP A 8 0.66 -10.97 15.35
C TRP A 8 -0.38 -12.09 15.40
N GLY A 9 -0.59 -12.78 14.28
CA GLY A 9 -1.57 -13.87 14.18
C GLY A 9 -3.03 -13.39 14.17
N GLY A 10 -3.96 -14.31 14.44
CA GLY A 10 -5.40 -14.05 14.44
C GLY A 10 -6.09 -14.43 13.12
N ASP A 11 -7.31 -13.92 12.93
CA ASP A 11 -8.18 -14.21 11.77
C ASP A 11 -7.88 -13.36 10.52
N GLY A 12 -6.80 -12.56 10.55
CA GLY A 12 -6.43 -11.64 9.47
C GLY A 12 -7.16 -10.30 9.51
N SER A 13 -8.02 -10.04 10.50
CA SER A 13 -8.62 -8.72 10.68
C SER A 13 -7.63 -7.67 11.19
N ILE A 14 -6.48 -8.10 11.70
CA ILE A 14 -5.36 -7.28 12.17
C ILE A 14 -4.08 -7.75 11.48
N GLU A 15 -3.37 -6.82 10.86
CA GLU A 15 -2.03 -7.11 10.34
C GLU A 15 -1.02 -7.26 11.49
N PRO A 16 -0.03 -8.14 11.35
CA PRO A 16 1.12 -8.15 12.25
C PRO A 16 1.86 -6.80 12.24
N GLY A 17 2.24 -6.30 13.40
CA GLY A 17 2.85 -4.97 13.52
C GLY A 17 3.15 -4.54 14.95
N VAL A 18 3.76 -3.36 15.08
CA VAL A 18 4.06 -2.71 16.37
C VAL A 18 3.15 -1.51 16.54
N TYR A 19 2.25 -1.59 17.50
CA TYR A 19 1.18 -0.62 17.70
C TYR A 19 1.39 0.16 18.99
N GLU A 20 1.06 1.45 18.95
CA GLU A 20 1.07 2.31 20.13
C GLU A 20 -0.36 2.66 20.53
N GLY A 21 -0.73 2.39 21.78
CA GLY A 21 -2.08 2.72 22.25
C GLY A 21 -2.29 2.48 23.72
N VAL A 22 -3.47 2.85 24.20
CA VAL A 22 -3.95 2.49 25.54
C VAL A 22 -4.56 1.10 25.44
N TRP A 23 -4.00 0.12 26.17
CA TRP A 23 -4.40 -1.28 26.03
C TRP A 23 -5.91 -1.52 26.22
N MET A 24 -6.50 -0.97 27.29
CA MET A 24 -7.91 -1.25 27.61
C MET A 24 -8.89 -0.64 26.61
N ASP A 25 -8.55 0.53 26.05
CA ASP A 25 -9.50 1.36 25.33
C ASP A 25 -9.30 1.26 23.81
N ASP A 26 -8.05 1.07 23.35
CA ASP A 26 -7.70 1.13 21.93
C ASP A 26 -7.37 -0.26 21.36
N LEU A 27 -6.36 -0.93 21.93
CA LEU A 27 -5.75 -2.12 21.33
C LEU A 27 -6.40 -3.43 21.78
N GLY A 28 -6.72 -3.56 23.05
CA GLY A 28 -7.19 -4.80 23.67
C GLY A 28 -8.44 -5.36 23.01
N PRO A 29 -9.53 -4.59 22.88
CA PRO A 29 -10.75 -5.06 22.22
C PRO A 29 -10.53 -5.53 20.78
N LYS A 30 -9.66 -4.82 20.03
CA LYS A 30 -9.34 -5.16 18.63
C LYS A 30 -8.52 -6.45 18.57
N VAL A 31 -7.42 -6.53 19.32
CA VAL A 31 -6.49 -7.67 19.34
C VAL A 31 -7.15 -8.94 19.86
N ASP A 32 -7.86 -8.83 20.99
CA ASP A 32 -8.53 -9.98 21.60
C ASP A 32 -9.70 -10.45 20.73
N GLY A 33 -10.43 -9.52 20.10
CA GLY A 33 -11.51 -9.84 19.15
C GLY A 33 -11.04 -10.59 17.90
N ALA A 34 -9.84 -10.31 17.41
CA ALA A 34 -9.23 -11.01 16.27
C ALA A 34 -8.57 -12.35 16.66
N GLY A 35 -8.50 -12.67 17.96
CA GLY A 35 -7.73 -13.81 18.46
C GLY A 35 -6.22 -13.68 18.21
N ALA A 36 -5.71 -12.44 18.11
CA ALA A 36 -4.31 -12.18 17.84
C ALA A 36 -3.45 -12.31 19.11
N GLN A 37 -2.18 -12.68 18.92
CA GLN A 37 -1.16 -12.71 19.96
C GLN A 37 -0.54 -11.33 20.16
N LYS A 38 0.05 -11.13 21.33
CA LYS A 38 0.62 -9.84 21.72
C LYS A 38 1.79 -9.96 22.68
N LYS A 39 2.71 -9.02 22.58
CA LYS A 39 3.78 -8.79 23.56
C LYS A 39 3.95 -7.30 23.77
N ARG A 40 3.95 -6.87 25.03
CA ARG A 40 4.33 -5.49 25.37
C ARG A 40 5.83 -5.35 25.16
N VAL A 41 6.24 -4.25 24.53
CA VAL A 41 7.64 -3.89 24.26
C VAL A 41 7.90 -2.46 24.69
N ASP A 42 9.16 -2.11 24.90
CA ASP A 42 9.55 -0.77 25.32
C ASP A 42 9.98 0.11 24.14
N THR A 43 10.41 -0.51 23.03
CA THR A 43 10.79 0.20 21.79
C THR A 43 10.17 -0.43 20.55
N ARG A 44 10.15 0.32 19.44
CA ARG A 44 9.70 -0.21 18.14
C ARG A 44 10.63 -1.28 17.59
N ASP A 45 11.94 -1.07 17.72
CA ASP A 45 12.93 -2.05 17.24
C ASP A 45 12.80 -3.38 17.97
N GLU A 46 12.62 -3.36 19.30
CA GLU A 46 12.32 -4.57 20.08
C GLU A 46 11.02 -5.24 19.61
N GLY A 47 9.99 -4.44 19.29
CA GLY A 47 8.75 -4.93 18.72
C GLY A 47 8.95 -5.65 17.39
N TYR A 48 9.75 -5.07 16.48
CA TYR A 48 10.05 -5.71 15.20
C TYR A 48 10.95 -6.93 15.36
N ASP A 49 11.92 -6.93 16.28
CA ASP A 49 12.71 -8.11 16.60
C ASP A 49 11.83 -9.25 17.13
N CYS A 50 10.81 -8.92 17.93
CA CYS A 50 9.82 -9.90 18.37
C CYS A 50 9.03 -10.48 17.19
N LEU A 51 8.58 -9.63 16.25
CA LEU A 51 7.84 -10.08 15.07
C LEU A 51 8.72 -10.93 14.14
N ASP A 52 10.01 -10.59 14.01
CA ASP A 52 10.99 -11.40 13.26
C ASP A 52 11.09 -12.82 13.83
N GLN A 53 11.18 -12.95 15.17
CA GLN A 53 11.26 -14.24 15.87
C GLN A 53 10.01 -15.11 15.68
N GLU A 54 8.85 -14.47 15.56
CA GLU A 54 7.55 -15.13 15.35
C GLU A 54 7.24 -15.43 13.86
N GLY A 55 8.20 -15.16 12.96
CA GLY A 55 8.06 -15.43 11.52
C GLY A 55 7.39 -14.31 10.72
N PHE A 56 7.21 -13.13 11.31
CA PHE A 56 6.59 -11.95 10.70
C PHE A 56 7.60 -10.86 10.32
N GLY A 57 8.83 -11.23 9.95
CA GLY A 57 9.87 -10.23 9.68
C GLY A 57 9.69 -9.37 8.44
N TRP A 58 8.71 -9.71 7.59
CA TRP A 58 8.24 -8.85 6.52
C TRP A 58 7.65 -7.53 7.04
N THR A 59 7.26 -7.44 8.32
CA THR A 59 6.72 -6.21 8.94
C THR A 59 7.72 -5.06 8.93
N ARG A 60 9.03 -5.33 8.95
CA ARG A 60 10.07 -4.30 8.72
C ARG A 60 10.03 -3.72 7.30
N GLN A 61 9.60 -4.51 6.32
CA GLN A 61 9.43 -4.04 4.94
C GLN A 61 8.26 -3.06 4.83
N LEU A 62 7.21 -3.22 5.64
CA LEU A 62 6.05 -2.31 5.63
C LEU A 62 6.47 -0.87 5.93
N LEU A 63 7.27 -0.65 6.98
CA LEU A 63 7.76 0.70 7.31
C LEU A 63 8.64 1.27 6.19
N ARG A 64 9.60 0.49 5.69
CA ARG A 64 10.46 0.90 4.57
C ARG A 64 9.63 1.31 3.35
N LYS A 65 8.60 0.52 3.03
CA LYS A 65 7.69 0.79 1.91
C LYS A 65 6.85 2.05 2.15
N ALA A 66 6.31 2.23 3.35
CA ALA A 66 5.56 3.44 3.71
C ALA A 66 6.43 4.70 3.55
N THR A 67 7.66 4.69 4.09
CA THR A 67 8.61 5.79 3.95
C THR A 67 8.99 6.06 2.49
N LEU A 68 9.19 5.00 1.68
CA LEU A 68 9.41 5.13 0.23
C LEU A 68 8.21 5.71 -0.52
N LEU A 69 7.02 5.75 0.09
CA LEU A 69 5.82 6.41 -0.43
C LEU A 69 5.53 7.74 0.28
N HIS A 70 6.47 8.21 1.09
CA HIS A 70 6.35 9.42 1.89
C HIS A 70 5.17 9.35 2.86
N ASP A 71 4.98 8.18 3.46
CA ASP A 71 3.93 7.80 4.40
C ASP A 71 2.52 8.03 3.82
N ARG A 72 2.38 7.81 2.51
CA ARG A 72 1.11 7.92 1.78
C ARG A 72 0.72 6.58 1.17
N CYS A 73 -0.58 6.30 1.17
CA CYS A 73 -1.13 5.07 0.58
C CYS A 73 -0.81 5.00 -0.91
N TRP A 74 -0.29 3.85 -1.35
CA TRP A 74 0.01 3.56 -2.76
C TRP A 74 -1.15 3.89 -3.70
N TYR A 75 -2.38 3.60 -3.29
CA TYR A 75 -3.57 3.82 -4.12
C TYR A 75 -4.07 5.27 -4.07
N CYS A 76 -4.41 5.78 -2.89
CA CYS A 76 -5.19 7.01 -2.75
C CYS A 76 -4.43 8.22 -2.18
N ALA A 77 -3.13 8.10 -1.91
CA ALA A 77 -2.29 9.13 -1.29
C ALA A 77 -2.71 9.60 0.12
N ARG A 78 -3.71 8.96 0.76
CA ARG A 78 -4.07 9.24 2.15
C ARG A 78 -2.87 9.01 3.08
N PRO A 79 -2.75 9.76 4.18
CA PRO A 79 -1.76 9.46 5.20
C PRO A 79 -1.87 8.00 5.64
N LEU A 80 -0.73 7.35 5.76
CA LEU A 80 -0.58 6.05 6.37
C LEU A 80 -0.27 6.24 7.84
N ASN A 81 -0.98 5.50 8.68
CA ASN A 81 -0.71 5.45 10.09
C ASN A 81 -0.18 4.06 10.45
N PRO A 82 1.13 3.88 10.66
CA PRO A 82 1.69 2.58 11.02
C PRO A 82 1.40 2.23 12.48
N GLU A 83 0.89 3.16 13.27
CA GLU A 83 0.58 2.99 14.69
C GLU A 83 -0.90 2.63 14.93
N SER A 84 -1.79 2.87 13.96
CA SER A 84 -3.20 2.51 14.05
C SER A 84 -3.46 1.07 13.60
N ILE A 85 -4.47 0.45 14.20
CA ILE A 85 -4.82 -0.96 14.00
C ILE A 85 -6.28 -1.07 13.58
N GLY A 86 -6.54 -1.68 12.43
CA GLY A 86 -7.91 -1.90 11.94
C GLY A 86 -8.68 -0.64 11.52
N ASP A 87 -8.09 0.55 11.65
CA ASP A 87 -8.69 1.83 11.23
C ASP A 87 -8.50 2.06 9.72
N ASP A 88 -9.31 2.94 9.12
CA ASP A 88 -9.32 3.20 7.68
C ASP A 88 -7.94 3.62 7.11
N ASP A 89 -7.13 4.29 7.93
CA ASP A 89 -5.79 4.80 7.64
C ASP A 89 -4.66 3.87 8.13
N SER A 90 -4.99 2.75 8.78
CA SER A 90 -4.01 1.77 9.23
C SER A 90 -3.21 1.25 8.05
N THR A 91 -1.90 1.13 8.27
CA THR A 91 -0.94 0.79 7.23
C THR A 91 -0.86 -0.72 7.07
N GLU A 92 -1.09 -1.21 5.85
CA GLU A 92 -1.08 -2.63 5.52
C GLU A 92 -0.09 -2.89 4.38
N LEU A 93 0.60 -4.04 4.44
CA LEU A 93 1.44 -4.50 3.36
C LEU A 93 0.58 -5.24 2.35
N GLU A 94 0.49 -4.70 1.15
CA GLU A 94 -0.44 -5.20 0.14
C GLU A 94 0.27 -5.76 -1.09
N HIS A 95 -0.27 -6.85 -1.61
CA HIS A 95 0.13 -7.44 -2.86
C HIS A 95 -0.65 -6.82 -4.03
N GLN A 96 0.04 -6.14 -4.94
CA GLN A 96 -0.56 -5.58 -6.15
C GLN A 96 -1.27 -6.68 -6.98
N VAL A 97 -0.65 -7.85 -7.10
CA VAL A 97 -1.23 -9.10 -7.61
C VAL A 97 -1.44 -10.04 -6.43
N PRO A 98 -2.66 -10.51 -6.16
CA PRO A 98 -2.99 -11.26 -4.95
C PRO A 98 -2.28 -12.63 -4.88
N ARG A 99 -1.95 -13.08 -3.67
CA ARG A 99 -1.36 -14.42 -3.41
C ARG A 99 -2.18 -15.57 -3.98
N SER A 100 -3.51 -15.43 -3.97
CA SER A 100 -4.45 -16.40 -4.52
C SER A 100 -4.28 -16.64 -6.04
N SER A 101 -3.64 -15.73 -6.77
CA SER A 101 -3.39 -15.85 -8.22
C SER A 101 -2.41 -16.95 -8.61
N ARG A 102 -1.65 -17.53 -7.65
CA ARG A 102 -0.55 -18.47 -7.90
C ARG A 102 0.56 -17.90 -8.81
N TRP A 103 0.67 -16.58 -8.91
CA TRP A 103 1.71 -15.95 -9.69
C TRP A 103 3.09 -16.27 -9.08
N PRO A 104 4.07 -16.81 -9.83
CA PRO A 104 5.36 -17.23 -9.29
C PRO A 104 6.19 -16.13 -8.63
N TYR A 105 5.84 -14.87 -8.90
CA TYR A 105 6.54 -13.69 -8.40
C TYR A 105 5.76 -12.97 -7.32
N VAL A 106 4.74 -13.61 -6.72
CA VAL A 106 3.82 -12.94 -5.82
C VAL A 106 4.50 -12.39 -4.57
N ASP A 107 5.49 -13.10 -4.02
CA ASP A 107 6.23 -12.64 -2.83
C ASP A 107 7.46 -11.77 -3.17
N ARG A 108 7.62 -11.34 -4.42
CA ARG A 108 8.70 -10.41 -4.79
C ARG A 108 8.46 -9.02 -4.23
N GLU A 109 9.54 -8.34 -3.82
CA GLU A 109 9.49 -6.99 -3.26
C GLU A 109 8.74 -6.00 -4.17
N GLU A 110 8.83 -6.18 -5.48
CA GLU A 110 8.16 -5.37 -6.50
C GLU A 110 6.63 -5.45 -6.46
N ASN A 111 6.09 -6.60 -6.02
CA ASN A 111 4.65 -6.80 -5.91
C ASN A 111 4.08 -6.18 -4.63
N LEU A 112 4.94 -5.98 -3.61
CA LEU A 112 4.57 -5.47 -2.29
C LEU A 112 4.58 -3.93 -2.24
N VAL A 113 3.48 -3.36 -1.74
CA VAL A 113 3.29 -1.91 -1.55
C VAL A 113 2.70 -1.63 -0.17
N ALA A 114 2.93 -0.42 0.37
CA ALA A 114 2.21 0.03 1.56
C ALA A 114 0.89 0.70 1.15
N ALA A 115 -0.23 0.23 1.67
CA ALA A 115 -1.56 0.73 1.40
C ALA A 115 -2.32 1.00 2.70
N CYS A 116 -3.33 1.87 2.64
CA CYS A 116 -4.24 2.00 3.77
C CYS A 116 -5.26 0.87 3.73
N ARG A 117 -5.71 0.42 4.91
CA ARG A 117 -6.76 -0.59 5.05
C ARG A 117 -8.01 -0.27 4.25
N ARG A 118 -8.42 1.00 4.17
CA ARG A 118 -9.58 1.40 3.34
C ARG A 118 -9.43 0.97 1.87
N CYS A 119 -8.25 1.13 1.29
CA CYS A 119 -8.01 0.72 -0.09
C CYS A 119 -7.77 -0.78 -0.23
N ASN A 120 -7.16 -1.41 0.78
CA ASN A 120 -6.86 -2.83 0.75
C ASN A 120 -8.10 -3.69 1.05
N ASN A 121 -8.63 -3.53 2.26
CA ASN A 121 -9.67 -4.34 2.89
C ASN A 121 -10.97 -3.55 3.20
N GLY A 122 -11.08 -2.30 2.75
CA GLY A 122 -12.19 -1.42 3.11
C GLY A 122 -13.56 -1.93 2.65
N ARG A 123 -14.59 -1.66 3.46
CA ARG A 123 -15.95 -2.14 3.22
C ARG A 123 -16.52 -1.72 1.86
N TYR A 124 -16.13 -0.58 1.26
CA TYR A 124 -16.59 -0.21 -0.09
C TYR A 124 -15.86 1.04 -0.68
N PRO A 125 -15.33 0.97 -1.91
CA PRO A 125 -14.76 -0.20 -2.59
C PRO A 125 -13.29 -0.40 -2.17
N GLY A 126 -13.00 -1.50 -1.47
CA GLY A 126 -11.63 -2.01 -1.28
C GLY A 126 -11.18 -2.88 -2.45
N LYS A 127 -9.87 -3.09 -2.60
CA LYS A 127 -9.26 -3.95 -3.63
C LYS A 127 -9.65 -5.41 -3.41
N GLY A 128 -9.43 -5.92 -2.19
CA GLY A 128 -9.57 -7.34 -1.84
C GLY A 128 -8.72 -8.24 -2.74
N GLU A 129 -9.26 -9.39 -3.12
CA GLU A 129 -8.57 -10.39 -3.97
C GLU A 129 -8.42 -9.99 -5.45
N ARG A 130 -8.60 -8.72 -5.81
CA ARG A 130 -8.40 -8.25 -7.19
C ARG A 130 -6.94 -7.88 -7.40
N ASP A 131 -6.46 -7.94 -8.64
CA ASP A 131 -5.22 -7.24 -8.98
C ASP A 131 -5.46 -5.72 -9.12
N VAL A 132 -4.38 -4.96 -9.37
CA VAL A 132 -4.45 -3.51 -9.58
C VAL A 132 -5.41 -3.11 -10.70
N GLN A 133 -5.50 -3.89 -11.78
CA GLN A 133 -6.33 -3.56 -12.93
C GLN A 133 -7.82 -3.82 -12.65
N GLY A 134 -8.13 -4.95 -12.01
CA GLY A 134 -9.47 -5.26 -11.52
C GLY A 134 -9.95 -4.25 -10.48
N PHE A 135 -9.05 -3.79 -9.60
CA PHE A 135 -9.39 -2.70 -8.67
C PHE A 135 -9.67 -1.39 -9.40
N ARG A 136 -8.84 -1.04 -10.39
CA ARG A 136 -9.08 0.15 -11.23
C ARG A 136 -10.44 0.11 -11.91
N GLN A 137 -10.80 -1.03 -12.50
CA GLN A 137 -12.10 -1.23 -13.15
C GLN A 137 -13.25 -1.10 -12.17
N LEU A 138 -13.12 -1.69 -10.97
CA LEU A 138 -14.11 -1.53 -9.90
C LEU A 138 -14.34 -0.06 -9.56
N LEU A 139 -13.25 0.70 -9.37
CA LEU A 139 -13.32 2.12 -9.06
C LEU A 139 -13.93 2.92 -10.23
N GLN A 140 -13.56 2.61 -11.48
CA GLN A 140 -14.13 3.24 -12.67
C GLN A 140 -15.64 3.02 -12.78
N GLN A 141 -16.10 1.79 -12.53
CA GLN A 141 -17.52 1.45 -12.53
C GLN A 141 -18.26 2.13 -11.37
N HIS A 142 -17.69 2.06 -10.16
CA HIS A 142 -18.32 2.59 -8.95
C HIS A 142 -18.47 4.11 -8.98
N PHE A 143 -17.46 4.82 -9.50
CA PHE A 143 -17.41 6.28 -9.52
C PHE A 143 -17.81 6.88 -10.87
N GLY A 144 -18.20 6.08 -11.88
CA GLY A 144 -18.45 6.58 -13.24
C GLY A 144 -17.22 7.22 -13.90
N ALA A 145 -16.02 6.96 -13.37
CA ALA A 145 -14.79 7.57 -13.82
C ALA A 145 -14.31 6.87 -15.10
N ARG A 146 -14.00 7.67 -16.14
CA ARG A 146 -13.39 7.14 -17.37
C ARG A 146 -12.04 6.47 -17.11
N ARG A 147 -11.27 6.95 -16.12
CA ARG A 147 -9.98 6.39 -15.71
C ARG A 147 -9.63 6.77 -14.29
N ILE A 148 -8.92 5.87 -13.62
CA ILE A 148 -8.32 6.06 -12.31
C ILE A 148 -6.80 5.90 -12.47
N VAL A 149 -6.00 6.68 -11.74
CA VAL A 149 -4.54 6.52 -11.60
C VAL A 149 -4.21 6.53 -10.11
N PHE A 150 -3.30 5.66 -9.70
CA PHE A 150 -2.90 5.52 -8.31
C PHE A 150 -1.67 6.36 -8.00
N TYR A 151 -1.59 6.86 -6.78
CA TYR A 151 -0.50 7.74 -6.32
C TYR A 151 0.89 7.12 -6.52
N GLY A 152 1.04 5.84 -6.21
CA GLY A 152 2.31 5.14 -6.38
C GLY A 152 2.76 5.05 -7.84
N GLU A 153 1.81 4.98 -8.79
CA GLU A 153 2.11 5.01 -10.23
C GLU A 153 2.67 6.39 -10.62
N VAL A 154 2.09 7.46 -10.08
CA VAL A 154 2.58 8.82 -10.27
C VAL A 154 3.98 8.97 -9.68
N LEU A 155 4.21 8.54 -8.43
CA LEU A 155 5.54 8.60 -7.82
C LEU A 155 6.61 7.84 -8.62
N ARG A 156 6.27 6.65 -9.14
CA ARG A 156 7.19 5.88 -9.99
C ARG A 156 7.55 6.66 -11.25
N TRP A 157 6.54 7.21 -11.92
CA TRP A 157 6.76 8.00 -13.13
C TRP A 157 7.59 9.26 -12.84
N LEU A 158 7.29 9.98 -11.75
CA LEU A 158 8.07 11.14 -11.30
C LEU A 158 9.55 10.81 -11.10
N ARG A 159 9.84 9.72 -10.40
CA ARG A 159 11.22 9.28 -10.14
C ARG A 159 11.95 8.86 -11.41
N ALA A 160 11.23 8.29 -12.38
CA ALA A 160 11.81 7.97 -13.70
C ALA A 160 12.07 9.23 -14.53
N ALA A 161 11.19 10.22 -14.47
CA ALA A 161 11.30 11.48 -15.22
C ALA A 161 12.27 12.48 -14.57
N SER A 162 12.50 12.40 -13.26
CA SER A 162 13.43 13.25 -12.50
C SER A 162 14.11 12.43 -11.40
N PRO A 163 15.20 11.72 -11.73
CA PRO A 163 15.95 10.90 -10.78
C PRO A 163 16.48 11.67 -9.57
N ASP A 164 16.75 12.98 -9.75
CA ASP A 164 17.27 13.87 -8.71
C ASP A 164 16.16 14.51 -7.85
N LEU A 165 14.89 14.13 -8.05
CA LEU A 165 13.76 14.68 -7.30
C LEU A 165 13.79 14.19 -5.85
N HIS A 166 14.13 15.11 -4.94
CA HIS A 166 14.05 14.87 -3.51
C HIS A 166 12.71 15.36 -2.94
N LEU A 167 11.89 14.42 -2.48
CA LEU A 167 10.63 14.69 -1.81
C LEU A 167 10.75 14.37 -0.30
N PRO A 168 10.24 15.23 0.59
CA PRO A 168 10.28 14.96 2.03
C PRO A 168 9.39 13.76 2.40
N ALA A 169 9.68 13.08 3.51
CA ALA A 169 8.81 12.05 4.09
C ALA A 169 8.52 12.42 5.55
N PRO A 170 7.25 12.58 5.96
CA PRO A 170 6.03 12.43 5.16
C PRO A 170 5.78 13.59 4.18
N LEU A 171 5.06 13.33 3.08
CA LEU A 171 4.50 14.43 2.27
C LEU A 171 3.32 15.07 3.02
N THR A 172 3.17 16.39 2.95
CA THR A 172 1.95 17.10 3.39
C THR A 172 0.87 17.00 2.30
N PRO A 173 -0.40 17.31 2.61
CA PRO A 173 -1.45 17.37 1.58
C PRO A 173 -1.10 18.31 0.42
N ILE A 174 -0.46 19.45 0.71
CA ILE A 174 -0.02 20.42 -0.32
C ILE A 174 1.01 19.76 -1.26
N HIS A 175 2.03 19.09 -0.71
CA HIS A 175 3.02 18.42 -1.55
C HIS A 175 2.40 17.30 -2.39
N VAL A 176 1.44 16.54 -1.84
CA VAL A 176 0.70 15.52 -2.60
C VAL A 176 -0.05 16.18 -3.76
N THR A 177 -0.74 17.29 -3.51
CA THR A 177 -1.42 18.06 -4.56
C THR A 177 -0.44 18.57 -5.62
N GLU A 178 0.76 19.00 -5.25
CA GLU A 178 1.78 19.48 -6.20
C GLU A 178 2.34 18.35 -7.07
N VAL A 179 2.71 17.22 -6.46
CA VAL A 179 3.16 15.98 -7.12
C VAL A 179 2.13 15.54 -8.16
N LEU A 180 0.88 15.45 -7.72
CA LEU A 180 -0.23 15.07 -8.57
C LEU A 180 -0.45 16.13 -9.66
N SER A 181 -0.48 17.43 -9.32
CA SER A 181 -0.69 18.50 -10.30
C SER A 181 0.42 18.59 -11.35
N TRP A 182 1.67 18.27 -11.01
CA TRP A 182 2.75 18.20 -11.98
C TRP A 182 2.50 17.11 -13.01
N TYR A 183 2.15 15.91 -12.54
CA TYR A 183 1.71 14.81 -13.39
C TYR A 183 0.51 15.18 -14.27
N ALA A 184 -0.44 15.93 -13.70
CA ALA A 184 -1.58 16.43 -14.44
C ALA A 184 -1.14 17.30 -15.61
N ARG A 185 -0.26 18.27 -15.36
CA ARG A 185 0.20 19.21 -16.38
C ARG A 185 1.06 18.55 -17.44
N SER A 186 1.98 17.67 -17.05
CA SER A 186 2.89 16.99 -17.99
C SER A 186 2.14 16.11 -18.99
N GLU A 187 0.99 15.59 -18.59
CA GLU A 187 0.20 14.67 -19.40
C GLU A 187 -1.06 15.32 -20.01
N GLY A 188 -1.28 16.63 -19.78
CA GLY A 188 -2.45 17.35 -20.31
C GLY A 188 -3.78 16.94 -19.67
N LEU A 189 -3.77 16.74 -18.35
CA LEU A 189 -4.81 16.05 -17.59
C LEU A 189 -5.45 16.94 -16.51
N LYS A 190 -6.73 16.70 -16.20
CA LYS A 190 -7.42 17.26 -15.04
C LYS A 190 -7.46 16.23 -13.92
N LEU A 191 -7.02 16.62 -12.73
CA LEU A 191 -7.03 15.74 -11.55
C LEU A 191 -8.13 16.11 -10.57
N HIS A 192 -8.73 15.07 -9.98
CA HIS A 192 -9.57 15.19 -8.80
C HIS A 192 -8.79 14.64 -7.62
N THR A 193 -8.42 15.52 -6.71
CA THR A 193 -7.77 15.14 -5.46
C THR A 193 -8.83 14.80 -4.42
N TRP A 194 -8.56 13.76 -3.63
CA TRP A 194 -9.27 13.52 -2.37
C TRP A 194 -9.26 14.79 -1.50
N ARG A 195 -10.43 15.40 -1.26
CA ARG A 195 -10.58 16.35 -0.14
C ARG A 195 -10.75 15.55 1.15
N GLU A 196 -9.90 15.81 2.14
CA GLU A 196 -10.14 15.37 3.52
C GLU A 196 -11.50 15.93 3.99
N GLY A 197 -12.41 15.03 4.36
CA GLY A 197 -13.74 15.38 4.88
C GLY A 197 -14.88 15.52 3.87
N GLY A 198 -14.66 15.31 2.57
CA GLY A 198 -15.71 15.38 1.53
C GLY A 198 -16.47 14.06 1.33
N SER A 199 -17.79 14.15 1.13
CA SER A 199 -18.61 13.02 0.65
C SER A 199 -18.11 12.53 -0.71
N LEU A 200 -18.50 11.30 -1.08
CA LEU A 200 -18.12 10.56 -2.30
C LEU A 200 -18.46 11.26 -3.65
N GLN A 201 -18.78 12.55 -3.67
CA GLN A 201 -19.36 13.25 -4.83
C GLN A 201 -18.36 14.01 -5.74
N ASP A 202 -17.07 14.11 -5.41
CA ASP A 202 -16.11 14.87 -6.23
C ASP A 202 -15.27 13.98 -7.19
N TYR A 203 -15.90 13.07 -7.92
CA TYR A 203 -15.27 12.23 -8.95
C TYR A 203 -15.72 12.63 -10.35
N GLU A 204 -15.35 13.83 -10.81
CA GLU A 204 -15.85 14.36 -12.08
C GLU A 204 -14.74 14.80 -13.03
N THR A 205 -13.89 13.85 -13.47
CA THR A 205 -13.27 13.74 -14.82
C THR A 205 -11.96 12.94 -14.75
N GLY A 206 -11.95 11.81 -15.46
CA GLY A 206 -10.84 10.86 -15.51
C GLY A 206 -9.67 11.31 -16.39
N LEU A 207 -8.57 10.59 -16.21
CA LEU A 207 -7.32 10.75 -16.94
C LEU A 207 -7.37 10.02 -18.30
N LEU A 208 -6.68 10.52 -19.33
CA LEU A 208 -6.50 9.82 -20.62
C LEU A 208 -5.03 9.90 -21.01
N LEU A 209 -4.29 8.81 -20.81
CA LEU A 209 -2.95 8.63 -21.35
C LEU A 209 -3.03 7.69 -22.54
N LEU A 210 -2.58 8.20 -23.69
CA LEU A 210 -2.13 7.41 -24.81
C LEU A 210 -0.68 7.00 -24.50
N ILE A 211 -0.53 5.84 -23.86
CA ILE A 211 0.78 5.20 -23.74
C ILE A 211 1.03 4.53 -25.10
N PRO A 212 2.18 4.76 -25.78
CA PRO A 212 2.55 3.99 -26.96
C PRO A 212 2.43 2.49 -26.64
N PRO A 213 1.96 1.63 -27.56
CA PRO A 213 1.83 0.18 -27.30
C PRO A 213 3.14 -0.47 -26.81
N ASP A 214 4.26 0.20 -27.05
CA ASP A 214 5.62 -0.27 -26.78
C ASP A 214 6.16 0.21 -25.42
N ALA A 215 5.50 1.17 -24.76
CA ALA A 215 5.89 1.67 -23.45
C ALA A 215 5.23 0.86 -22.32
N PRO A 216 6.00 0.25 -21.39
CA PRO A 216 5.46 -0.63 -20.36
C PRO A 216 4.42 0.05 -19.45
N PRO A 217 3.32 -0.62 -19.10
CA PRO A 217 2.54 -0.19 -17.95
C PRO A 217 3.40 -0.39 -16.69
N TYR A 218 3.66 0.68 -15.93
CA TYR A 218 4.31 0.63 -14.62
C TYR A 218 3.43 0.03 -13.51
N ALA A 219 2.46 -0.81 -13.89
CA ALA A 219 1.89 -1.82 -13.03
C ALA A 219 2.85 -3.02 -13.08
N LEU A 220 3.54 -3.28 -11.98
CA LEU A 220 4.15 -4.59 -11.79
C LEU A 220 2.99 -5.59 -11.66
N GLY A 221 2.66 -6.16 -12.82
CA GLY A 221 1.54 -7.03 -13.10
C GLY A 221 1.48 -7.45 -14.58
N ALA A 222 2.48 -7.07 -15.39
CA ALA A 222 2.72 -7.68 -16.69
C ALA A 222 3.70 -8.86 -16.50
N PRO A 223 3.24 -10.10 -16.25
CA PRO A 223 4.10 -11.28 -16.06
C PRO A 223 5.10 -11.51 -17.20
N HIS A 224 4.84 -10.96 -18.38
CA HIS A 224 5.68 -11.03 -19.57
C HIS A 224 6.89 -10.08 -19.56
N ARG A 225 7.10 -9.28 -18.50
CA ARG A 225 8.20 -8.29 -18.44
C ARG A 225 9.14 -8.43 -17.25
N LEU A 226 8.94 -9.42 -16.38
CA LEU A 226 9.98 -9.78 -15.41
C LEU A 226 10.99 -10.68 -16.11
N PRO A 227 12.30 -10.41 -16.01
CA PRO A 227 13.29 -11.39 -16.45
C PRO A 227 12.99 -12.72 -15.73
N PRO A 228 13.19 -13.87 -16.40
CA PRO A 228 13.02 -15.16 -15.75
C PRO A 228 13.79 -15.15 -14.43
N ALA A 229 13.21 -15.76 -13.39
CA ALA A 229 13.96 -15.97 -12.16
C ALA A 229 15.33 -16.55 -12.51
N PRO A 230 16.44 -16.05 -11.93
CA PRO A 230 17.72 -16.72 -12.11
C PRO A 230 17.49 -18.17 -11.70
N ASP A 231 17.81 -19.10 -12.61
CA ASP A 231 17.64 -20.52 -12.39
C ASP A 231 18.23 -20.83 -11.01
N THR A 232 17.37 -21.23 -10.08
CA THR A 232 17.84 -21.93 -8.90
C THR A 232 18.37 -23.22 -9.46
N ALA A 233 19.69 -23.27 -9.60
CA ALA A 233 20.42 -24.41 -10.12
C ALA A 233 19.81 -25.66 -9.50
N SER A 234 19.29 -26.53 -10.37
CA SER A 234 18.83 -27.84 -9.99
C SER A 234 19.96 -28.51 -9.21
N HIS A 235 19.79 -28.62 -7.90
CA HIS A 235 20.48 -29.66 -7.17
C HIS A 235 19.89 -30.98 -7.64
N ASP A 236 20.51 -31.52 -8.70
CA ASP A 236 20.45 -32.92 -9.09
C ASP A 236 21.14 -33.72 -7.97
N PRO A 237 20.41 -34.47 -7.12
CA PRO A 237 21.03 -35.34 -6.14
C PRO A 237 21.37 -36.64 -6.87
N ARG A 238 22.62 -36.74 -7.32
CA ARG A 238 23.22 -38.06 -7.51
C ARG A 238 23.66 -38.62 -6.18
#